data_AF-A0A832ZC38-F1
#
_entry.id   AF-A0A832ZC38-F1
#
_cell.length_a   1.000
_cell.length_b   1.000
_cell.length_c   1.000
_cell.angle_alpha   90.00
_cell.angle_beta   90.00
_cell.angle_gamma   90.00
#
_symmetry.space_group_name_H-M   'P 1'
#
loop_
_entity.id
_entity.type
_entity.pdbx_description
1 polymer ?
#
loop_
_entity_poly.entity_id
_entity_poly.type
_entity_poly.pdbx_seq_one_letter_code
_entity_poly.pdbx_strand_id
1 'polypeptide(L)'
;MDAEKRLFLKALMEKFEEDPKKKYTKYYIYGGWKQSKRKREFVEYAKQYLEKRGGLPFYNPDIGVPLGQRKLMPYKLSGTDYIVEGDDLHFMNNAAMQQMWDDIRRTVIVGMDTAHAVLEKRLGVEVTPETINEYMEVINHALPGGAVVQEHMVEIHPGLVWDSYAKIFTGDDDLADEIDKKFLIDINKLFPEEQAEQLKAAIGKKTYQVSRVPTLAGRVCDGGTIARWSAMQIGMSFITTYKLCAGEAAIADFAYAAKHADVIVMGTALPARRARGPNEPGG
;
A
#
# COMPACT_ATOMS: atom_id res chain seq x y z
N MET A 1 -4.60 36.26 -24.80
CA MET A 1 -4.19 35.21 -23.84
C MET A 1 -3.88 33.98 -24.65
N ASP A 2 -2.59 33.68 -24.77
CA ASP A 2 -2.06 32.77 -25.76
C ASP A 2 -2.58 31.34 -25.59
N ALA A 3 -2.88 30.67 -26.71
CA ALA A 3 -3.35 29.29 -26.70
C ALA A 3 -2.32 28.37 -26.04
N GLU A 4 -1.03 28.72 -26.10
CA GLU A 4 0.09 28.02 -25.46
C GLU A 4 -0.02 27.88 -23.92
N LYS A 5 -0.88 28.65 -23.23
CA LYS A 5 -1.06 28.52 -21.77
C LYS A 5 -1.93 27.35 -21.31
N ARG A 6 -2.64 26.66 -22.22
CA ARG A 6 -3.57 25.59 -21.81
C ARG A 6 -2.89 24.22 -21.90
N LEU A 7 -2.52 23.68 -20.73
CA LEU A 7 -1.80 22.40 -20.56
C LEU A 7 -2.45 21.18 -21.26
N PHE A 8 -3.73 21.26 -21.60
CA PHE A 8 -4.47 20.18 -22.25
C PHE A 8 -4.41 20.20 -23.78
N LEU A 9 -3.94 21.27 -24.43
CA LEU A 9 -3.97 21.37 -25.90
C LEU A 9 -3.10 20.30 -26.57
N LYS A 10 -1.93 20.01 -26.00
CA LYS A 10 -1.06 18.91 -26.48
C LYS A 10 -1.83 17.59 -26.50
N ALA A 11 -2.54 17.27 -25.42
CA ALA A 11 -3.34 16.06 -25.33
C ALA A 11 -4.52 16.04 -26.33
N LEU A 12 -5.14 17.18 -26.63
CA LEU A 12 -6.23 17.25 -27.62
C LEU A 12 -5.73 17.03 -29.05
N MET A 13 -4.58 17.61 -29.40
CA MET A 13 -3.95 17.43 -30.72
C MET A 13 -3.45 16.00 -30.94
N GLU A 14 -3.09 15.28 -29.88
CA GLU A 14 -2.75 13.85 -29.96
C GLU A 14 -4.00 12.95 -30.08
N LYS A 15 -5.12 13.37 -29.48
CA LYS A 15 -6.39 12.61 -29.49
C LYS A 15 -7.13 12.71 -30.82
N PHE A 16 -7.12 13.86 -31.48
CA PHE A 16 -7.95 14.15 -32.65
C PHE A 16 -7.10 14.63 -33.82
N GLU A 17 -7.52 14.29 -35.04
CA GLU A 17 -6.86 14.81 -36.25
C GLU A 17 -7.28 16.27 -36.50
N GLU A 18 -8.45 16.65 -36.00
CA GLU A 18 -8.99 17.99 -36.11
C GLU A 18 -8.37 18.96 -35.11
N ASP A 19 -8.28 20.24 -35.51
CA ASP A 19 -7.95 21.34 -34.59
C ASP A 19 -8.93 21.34 -33.40
N PRO A 20 -8.46 21.48 -32.15
CA PRO A 20 -9.30 21.50 -30.95
C PRO A 20 -10.46 22.51 -30.96
N LYS A 21 -10.43 23.54 -31.82
CA LYS A 21 -11.50 24.54 -31.98
C LYS A 21 -12.59 24.11 -32.98
N LYS A 22 -12.37 23.05 -33.76
CA LYS A 22 -13.30 22.59 -34.78
C LYS A 22 -14.54 21.99 -34.13
N LYS A 23 -15.72 22.38 -34.64
CA LYS A 23 -17.03 22.00 -34.06
C LYS A 23 -17.66 20.74 -34.69
N TYR A 24 -17.04 20.20 -35.74
CA TYR A 24 -17.59 19.07 -36.52
C TYR A 24 -16.50 18.01 -36.75
N THR A 25 -16.90 16.75 -36.69
CA THR A 25 -16.06 15.56 -36.92
C THR A 25 -16.89 14.47 -37.61
N LYS A 26 -16.26 13.34 -37.93
CA LYS A 26 -16.88 12.17 -38.55
C LYS A 26 -17.12 11.05 -37.53
N TYR A 27 -18.21 10.31 -37.71
CA TYR A 27 -18.61 9.16 -36.92
C TYR A 27 -18.90 7.96 -37.83
N TYR A 28 -18.99 6.77 -37.27
CA TYR A 28 -19.36 5.49 -37.92
C TYR A 28 -18.38 4.99 -39.00
N ILE A 29 -17.24 5.66 -39.18
CA ILE A 29 -16.24 5.32 -40.20
C ILE A 29 -15.01 4.55 -39.67
N TYR A 30 -14.94 4.31 -38.36
CA TYR A 30 -13.74 3.78 -37.70
C TYR A 30 -13.72 2.24 -37.64
N GLY A 31 -14.72 1.54 -38.18
CA GLY A 31 -14.77 0.07 -38.15
C GLY A 31 -15.04 -0.52 -36.75
N GLY A 32 -15.65 0.24 -35.85
CA GLY A 32 -16.05 -0.23 -34.51
C GLY A 32 -14.86 -0.53 -33.61
N TRP A 33 -14.91 -1.64 -32.87
CA TRP A 33 -13.82 -2.07 -31.98
C TRP A 33 -12.50 -2.34 -32.72
N LYS A 34 -12.56 -2.63 -34.03
CA LYS A 34 -11.38 -2.91 -34.85
C LYS A 34 -10.44 -1.71 -35.00
N GLN A 35 -10.82 -0.50 -34.63
CA GLN A 35 -9.87 0.64 -34.58
C GLN A 35 -8.87 0.54 -33.43
N SER A 36 -9.25 -0.10 -32.31
CA SER A 36 -8.47 -0.12 -31.07
C SER A 36 -7.51 -1.31 -31.05
N LYS A 37 -6.25 -1.08 -30.64
CA LYS A 37 -5.29 -2.17 -30.46
C LYS A 37 -5.73 -3.03 -29.29
N ARG A 38 -6.15 -2.40 -28.19
CA ARG A 38 -6.54 -3.11 -26.97
C ARG A 38 -7.81 -3.95 -27.15
N LYS A 39 -8.83 -3.44 -27.84
CA LYS A 39 -10.05 -4.24 -28.11
C LYS A 39 -9.75 -5.43 -29.03
N ARG A 40 -8.85 -5.29 -30.01
CA ARG A 40 -8.42 -6.42 -30.84
C ARG A 40 -7.73 -7.51 -30.03
N GLU A 41 -6.85 -7.12 -29.12
CA GLU A 41 -6.22 -8.04 -28.17
C GLU A 41 -7.24 -8.75 -27.27
N PHE A 42 -8.25 -8.04 -26.76
CA PHE A 42 -9.30 -8.66 -25.92
C PHE A 42 -10.08 -9.74 -26.68
N VAL A 43 -10.42 -9.49 -27.95
CA VAL A 43 -11.09 -10.49 -28.80
C VAL A 43 -10.19 -11.72 -29.02
N GLU A 44 -8.90 -11.51 -29.19
CA GLU A 44 -7.94 -12.60 -29.41
C GLU A 44 -7.78 -13.47 -28.16
N TYR A 45 -7.59 -12.87 -26.99
CA TYR A 45 -7.59 -13.61 -25.72
C TYR A 45 -8.91 -14.33 -25.48
N ALA A 46 -10.04 -13.70 -25.83
CA ALA A 46 -11.34 -14.34 -25.64
C ALA A 46 -11.48 -15.64 -26.43
N LYS A 47 -10.96 -15.68 -27.66
CA LYS A 47 -10.94 -16.89 -28.49
C LYS A 47 -10.06 -17.98 -27.87
N GLN A 48 -8.86 -17.62 -27.39
CA GLN A 48 -7.94 -18.57 -26.75
C GLN A 48 -8.55 -19.18 -25.49
N TYR A 49 -9.25 -18.39 -24.69
CA TYR A 49 -9.87 -18.87 -23.46
C TYR A 49 -11.21 -19.57 -23.68
N LEU A 50 -11.89 -19.36 -24.81
CA LEU A 50 -13.12 -20.08 -25.14
C LEU A 50 -12.87 -21.60 -25.17
N GLU A 51 -11.80 -22.03 -25.84
CA GLU A 51 -11.41 -23.45 -25.90
C GLU A 51 -10.99 -23.97 -24.53
N LYS A 52 -10.12 -23.23 -23.82
CA LYS A 52 -9.67 -23.61 -22.46
C LYS A 52 -10.82 -23.72 -21.45
N ARG A 53 -11.93 -23.03 -21.70
CA ARG A 53 -13.14 -23.06 -20.87
C ARG A 53 -14.19 -24.06 -21.39
N GLY A 54 -13.82 -24.96 -22.30
CA GLY A 54 -14.72 -26.00 -22.83
C GLY A 54 -15.88 -25.44 -23.64
N GLY A 55 -15.68 -24.33 -24.35
CA GLY A 55 -16.72 -23.69 -25.15
C GLY A 55 -17.67 -22.76 -24.38
N LEU A 56 -17.43 -22.53 -23.08
CA LEU A 56 -18.23 -21.60 -22.28
C LEU A 56 -18.05 -20.15 -22.80
N PRO A 57 -19.12 -19.46 -23.24
CA PRO A 57 -19.03 -18.12 -23.81
C PRO A 57 -18.25 -17.12 -22.92
N PHE A 58 -17.57 -16.20 -23.58
CA PHE A 58 -16.72 -15.19 -22.93
C PHE A 58 -16.84 -13.84 -23.66
N TYR A 59 -15.87 -12.94 -23.51
CA TYR A 59 -15.89 -11.61 -24.13
C TYR A 59 -16.17 -11.72 -25.65
N ASN A 60 -17.28 -11.12 -26.08
CA ASN A 60 -17.73 -11.11 -27.46
C ASN A 60 -18.18 -9.69 -27.83
N PRO A 61 -17.49 -9.02 -28.78
CA PRO A 61 -17.82 -7.65 -29.16
C PRO A 61 -19.16 -7.51 -29.91
N ASP A 62 -19.78 -8.62 -30.34
CA ASP A 62 -21.07 -8.64 -31.04
C ASP A 62 -22.27 -8.66 -30.07
N ILE A 63 -22.03 -8.79 -28.77
CA ILE A 63 -23.08 -8.75 -27.74
C ILE A 63 -23.35 -7.30 -27.32
N GLY A 64 -24.63 -6.90 -27.34
CA GLY A 64 -25.06 -5.56 -26.93
C GLY A 64 -24.84 -4.51 -28.01
N VAL A 65 -24.23 -3.38 -27.64
CA VAL A 65 -24.03 -2.24 -28.55
C VAL A 65 -22.62 -2.29 -29.16
N PRO A 66 -22.46 -2.16 -30.49
CA PRO A 66 -21.17 -2.22 -31.14
C PRO A 66 -20.31 -0.99 -30.83
N LEU A 67 -19.31 -1.17 -29.97
CA LEU A 67 -18.39 -0.10 -29.56
C LEU A 67 -17.57 0.46 -30.73
N GLY A 68 -17.12 1.71 -30.61
CA GLY A 68 -16.24 2.35 -31.59
C GLY A 68 -16.95 3.03 -32.76
N GLN A 69 -18.23 3.37 -32.63
CA GLN A 69 -18.90 4.25 -33.60
C GLN A 69 -18.33 5.67 -33.63
N ARG A 70 -17.67 6.09 -32.54
CA ARG A 70 -16.81 7.29 -32.48
C ARG A 70 -15.35 6.87 -32.32
N LYS A 71 -14.43 7.81 -32.51
CA LYS A 71 -13.01 7.60 -32.19
C LYS A 71 -12.87 7.14 -30.74
N LEU A 72 -12.27 5.96 -30.54
CA LEU A 72 -11.88 5.48 -29.22
C LEU A 72 -10.58 6.20 -28.83
N MET A 73 -10.71 7.14 -27.89
CA MET A 73 -9.66 8.11 -27.63
C MET A 73 -8.55 7.53 -26.75
N PRO A 74 -7.29 7.86 -27.02
CA PRO A 74 -6.22 7.68 -26.04
C PRO A 74 -6.31 8.74 -24.94
N TYR A 75 -5.59 8.53 -23.84
CA TYR A 75 -5.46 9.44 -22.71
C TYR A 75 -3.99 9.69 -22.43
N LYS A 76 -3.64 10.98 -22.36
CA LYS A 76 -2.37 11.42 -21.82
C LYS A 76 -2.43 11.40 -20.30
N LEU A 77 -1.49 10.72 -19.65
CA LEU A 77 -1.35 10.81 -18.20
C LEU A 77 -0.75 12.17 -17.84
N SER A 78 -1.50 12.97 -17.08
CA SER A 78 -1.08 14.32 -16.66
C SER A 78 0.29 14.28 -15.96
N GLY A 79 1.15 15.24 -16.30
CA GLY A 79 2.52 15.31 -15.76
C GLY A 79 3.53 14.36 -16.44
N THR A 80 3.11 13.59 -17.44
CA THR A 80 3.99 12.68 -18.20
C THR A 80 3.82 12.90 -19.70
N ASP A 81 4.58 12.19 -20.53
CA ASP A 81 4.32 12.07 -21.97
C ASP A 81 3.72 10.70 -22.35
N TYR A 82 3.27 9.91 -21.38
CA TYR A 82 2.60 8.64 -21.65
C TYR A 82 1.19 8.84 -22.20
N ILE A 83 0.89 8.11 -23.27
CA ILE A 83 -0.40 8.12 -23.95
C ILE A 83 -0.86 6.67 -24.09
N VAL A 84 -2.02 6.35 -23.52
CA VAL A 84 -2.56 4.98 -23.47
C VAL A 84 -4.04 4.94 -23.80
N GLU A 85 -4.58 3.78 -24.20
CA GLU A 85 -6.03 3.62 -24.29
C GLU A 85 -6.64 3.58 -22.87
N GLY A 86 -7.89 4.03 -22.71
CA GLY A 86 -8.52 4.08 -21.38
C GLY A 86 -8.65 2.72 -20.69
N ASP A 87 -8.66 1.63 -21.48
CA ASP A 87 -8.62 0.26 -21.00
C ASP A 87 -7.39 -0.06 -20.13
N ASP A 88 -6.26 0.60 -20.39
CA ASP A 88 -4.98 0.41 -19.66
C ASP A 88 -4.99 1.13 -18.30
N LEU A 89 -5.98 2.00 -18.08
CA LEU A 89 -6.24 2.72 -16.85
C LEU A 89 -7.34 2.06 -16.01
N HIS A 90 -7.91 0.95 -16.46
CA HIS A 90 -8.78 0.13 -15.62
C HIS A 90 -7.90 -0.61 -14.60
N PHE A 91 -8.22 -0.52 -13.30
CA PHE A 91 -7.37 -1.07 -12.23
C PHE A 91 -7.05 -2.57 -12.39
N MET A 92 -7.99 -3.36 -12.94
CA MET A 92 -7.76 -4.79 -13.25
C MET A 92 -6.65 -5.03 -14.29
N ASN A 93 -6.37 -4.05 -15.15
CA ASN A 93 -5.34 -4.10 -16.19
C ASN A 93 -4.07 -3.33 -15.81
N ASN A 94 -4.02 -2.76 -14.60
CA ASN A 94 -2.96 -1.88 -14.17
C ASN A 94 -2.39 -2.33 -12.82
N ALA A 95 -1.25 -3.02 -12.86
CA ALA A 95 -0.60 -3.53 -11.66
C ALA A 95 -0.13 -2.42 -10.71
N ALA A 96 0.22 -1.23 -11.22
CA ALA A 96 0.62 -0.10 -10.38
C ALA A 96 -0.57 0.44 -9.56
N MET A 97 -1.77 0.52 -10.16
CA MET A 97 -2.98 0.91 -9.43
C MET A 97 -3.35 -0.10 -8.34
N GLN A 98 -3.19 -1.40 -8.62
CA GLN A 98 -3.42 -2.45 -7.62
C GLN A 98 -2.41 -2.35 -6.48
N GLN A 99 -1.11 -2.24 -6.80
CA GLN A 99 -0.06 -2.17 -5.80
C GLN A 99 -0.15 -0.89 -4.95
N MET A 100 -0.55 0.23 -5.54
CA MET A 100 -0.81 1.47 -4.80
C MET A 100 -1.84 1.24 -3.68
N TRP A 101 -2.94 0.55 -3.99
CA TRP A 101 -3.92 0.21 -2.97
C TRP A 101 -3.37 -0.80 -1.96
N ASP A 102 -2.68 -1.84 -2.44
CA ASP A 102 -2.10 -2.87 -1.56
C ASP A 102 -1.09 -2.26 -0.57
N ASP A 103 -0.25 -1.32 -0.99
CA ASP A 103 0.74 -0.63 -0.14
C ASP A 103 0.10 0.26 0.92
N ILE A 104 -1.05 0.90 0.62
CA ILE A 104 -1.83 1.63 1.64
C ILE A 104 -2.46 0.63 2.60
N ARG A 105 -3.22 -0.34 2.07
CA ARG A 105 -3.96 -1.32 2.87
C ARG A 105 -3.07 -2.05 3.86
N ARG A 106 -1.91 -2.55 3.41
CA ARG A 106 -0.99 -3.37 4.22
C ARG A 106 -0.14 -2.60 5.22
N THR A 107 -0.37 -1.29 5.36
CA THR A 107 0.39 -0.43 6.27
C THR A 107 -0.40 -0.14 7.55
N VAL A 108 0.29 -0.16 8.68
CA VAL A 108 -0.22 0.35 9.97
C VAL A 108 0.92 1.06 10.69
N ILE A 109 0.60 2.13 11.43
CA ILE A 109 1.56 2.84 12.26
C ILE A 109 1.26 2.51 13.73
N VAL A 110 2.27 2.24 14.53
CA VAL A 110 2.13 1.85 15.94
C VAL A 110 3.13 2.65 16.77
N GLY A 111 2.65 3.40 17.75
CA GLY A 111 3.51 4.08 18.73
C GLY A 111 4.26 3.08 19.60
N MET A 112 5.52 3.39 19.92
CA MET A 112 6.39 2.53 20.74
C MET A 112 6.45 2.99 22.20
N ASP A 113 6.10 4.25 22.47
CA ASP A 113 6.18 4.88 23.78
C ASP A 113 5.43 4.13 24.90
N THR A 114 4.19 3.68 24.66
CA THR A 114 3.45 2.94 25.70
C THR A 114 4.11 1.60 25.98
N ALA A 115 4.62 0.91 24.96
CA ALA A 115 5.37 -0.34 25.15
C ALA A 115 6.66 -0.09 25.94
N HIS A 116 7.42 0.95 25.60
CA HIS A 116 8.63 1.33 26.35
C HIS A 116 8.29 1.68 27.80
N ALA A 117 7.19 2.40 28.05
CA ALA A 117 6.75 2.71 29.40
C ALA A 117 6.36 1.45 30.20
N VAL A 118 5.79 0.41 29.56
CA VAL A 118 5.53 -0.89 30.20
C VAL A 118 6.84 -1.56 30.58
N LEU A 119 7.84 -1.58 29.69
CA LEU A 119 9.16 -2.13 29.99
C LEU A 119 9.80 -1.45 31.20
N GLU A 120 9.90 -0.12 31.16
CA GLU A 120 10.61 0.63 32.21
C GLU A 120 9.86 0.64 33.54
N LYS A 121 8.55 0.88 33.52
CA LYS A 121 7.78 1.13 34.76
C LYS A 121 7.22 -0.15 35.37
N ARG A 122 6.79 -1.10 34.56
CA ARG A 122 6.16 -2.33 35.05
C ARG A 122 7.18 -3.46 35.22
N LEU A 123 8.15 -3.54 34.32
CA LEU A 123 9.11 -4.65 34.28
C LEU A 123 10.51 -4.26 34.77
N GLY A 124 10.80 -2.96 34.92
CA GLY A 124 12.12 -2.47 35.33
C GLY A 124 13.21 -2.77 34.30
N VAL A 125 12.82 -2.91 33.02
CA VAL A 125 13.72 -3.18 31.89
C VAL A 125 14.06 -1.86 31.22
N GLU A 126 15.35 -1.59 31.05
CA GLU A 126 15.84 -0.39 30.38
C GLU A 126 15.61 -0.46 28.87
N VAL A 127 15.27 0.70 28.28
CA VAL A 127 15.13 0.87 26.83
C VAL A 127 16.19 1.86 26.37
N THR A 128 17.04 1.44 25.44
CA THR A 128 18.11 2.28 24.85
C THR A 128 18.04 2.23 23.33
N PRO A 129 18.73 3.13 22.62
CA PRO A 129 18.85 3.01 21.16
C PRO A 129 19.40 1.64 20.72
N GLU A 130 20.31 1.05 21.50
CA GLU A 130 20.84 -0.30 21.25
C GLU A 130 19.75 -1.37 21.33
N THR A 131 18.93 -1.37 22.38
CA THR A 131 17.83 -2.36 22.51
C THR A 131 16.74 -2.12 21.47
N ILE A 132 16.51 -0.87 21.05
CA ILE A 132 15.60 -0.55 19.93
C ILE A 132 16.15 -1.11 18.62
N ASN A 133 17.46 -0.97 18.35
CA ASN A 133 18.08 -1.58 17.17
C ASN A 133 17.97 -3.11 17.17
N GLU A 134 18.19 -3.76 18.32
CA GLU A 134 18.00 -5.21 18.47
C GLU A 134 16.54 -5.62 18.22
N TYR A 135 15.58 -4.85 18.78
CA TYR A 135 14.16 -5.05 18.51
C TYR A 135 13.84 -4.92 17.02
N MET A 136 14.42 -3.94 16.34
CA MET A 136 14.20 -3.71 14.91
C MET A 136 14.77 -4.84 14.03
N GLU A 137 15.85 -5.51 14.45
CA GLU A 137 16.30 -6.74 13.80
C GLU A 137 15.27 -7.86 13.97
N VAL A 138 14.83 -8.10 15.21
CA VAL A 138 13.90 -9.19 15.54
C VAL A 138 12.55 -9.01 14.84
N ILE A 139 11.98 -7.80 14.85
CA ILE A 139 10.67 -7.55 14.20
C ILE A 139 10.76 -7.67 12.68
N ASN A 140 11.90 -7.38 12.05
CA ASN A 140 12.05 -7.58 10.61
C ASN A 140 12.21 -9.06 10.21
N HIS A 141 12.62 -9.94 11.13
CA HIS A 141 12.49 -11.40 10.97
C HIS A 141 11.07 -11.90 11.26
N ALA A 142 10.44 -11.40 12.34
CA ALA A 142 9.15 -11.89 12.79
C ALA A 142 7.96 -11.38 11.95
N LEU A 143 7.97 -10.13 11.50
CA LEU A 143 6.84 -9.51 10.80
C LEU A 143 6.44 -10.26 9.51
N PRO A 144 7.39 -10.72 8.67
CA PRO A 144 7.07 -11.54 7.49
C PRO A 144 6.63 -12.97 7.81
N GLY A 145 6.67 -13.41 9.08
CA GLY A 145 6.24 -14.74 9.52
C GLY A 145 7.37 -15.68 9.96
N GLY A 146 8.52 -15.16 10.41
CA GLY A 146 9.57 -15.92 11.07
C GLY A 146 9.28 -16.17 12.55
N ALA A 147 9.63 -17.35 13.05
CA ALA A 147 9.45 -17.71 14.47
C ALA A 147 10.65 -17.26 15.32
N VAL A 148 10.39 -16.88 16.58
CA VAL A 148 11.42 -16.30 17.49
C VAL A 148 11.47 -16.92 18.89
N VAL A 149 10.51 -17.78 19.25
CA VAL A 149 10.42 -18.36 20.61
C VAL A 149 10.22 -19.87 20.57
N GLN A 150 9.20 -20.34 19.86
CA GLN A 150 8.80 -21.75 19.91
C GLN A 150 9.64 -22.61 18.96
N GLU A 151 9.98 -23.82 19.42
CA GLU A 151 10.54 -24.89 18.59
C GLU A 151 9.49 -25.49 17.64
N HIS A 152 9.93 -26.11 16.54
CA HIS A 152 9.11 -26.84 15.56
C HIS A 152 7.99 -25.98 14.94
N MET A 153 8.31 -24.72 14.66
CA MET A 153 7.41 -23.81 13.93
C MET A 153 7.52 -24.02 12.41
N VAL A 154 6.42 -23.76 11.72
CA VAL A 154 6.40 -23.62 10.26
C VAL A 154 6.39 -22.13 9.93
N GLU A 155 7.12 -21.74 8.90
CA GLU A 155 7.37 -20.33 8.56
C GLU A 155 6.95 -20.03 7.12
N ILE A 156 6.80 -18.74 6.80
CA ILE A 156 6.44 -18.29 5.47
C ILE A 156 7.69 -18.18 4.59
N HIS A 157 7.65 -18.70 3.36
CA HIS A 157 8.78 -18.63 2.43
C HIS A 157 9.18 -17.16 2.16
N PRO A 158 10.42 -16.72 2.46
CA PRO A 158 10.82 -15.31 2.37
C PRO A 158 10.62 -14.67 0.99
N GLY A 159 10.82 -15.44 -0.09
CA GLY A 159 10.55 -15.00 -1.47
C GLY A 159 9.09 -14.61 -1.78
N LEU A 160 8.13 -14.96 -0.92
CA LEU A 160 6.71 -14.58 -1.06
C LEU A 160 6.32 -13.36 -0.21
N VAL A 161 7.18 -12.96 0.73
CA VAL A 161 6.89 -11.92 1.74
C VAL A 161 8.01 -10.89 1.86
N TRP A 162 8.87 -10.81 0.84
CA TRP A 162 10.03 -9.91 0.78
C TRP A 162 9.64 -8.43 0.91
N ASP A 163 8.39 -8.08 0.59
CA ASP A 163 7.85 -6.73 0.65
C ASP A 163 7.41 -6.32 2.06
N SER A 164 7.44 -7.24 3.02
CA SER A 164 7.07 -7.01 4.42
C SER A 164 8.28 -6.62 5.25
N TYR A 165 8.15 -5.53 6.02
CA TYR A 165 9.20 -5.00 6.87
C TYR A 165 8.63 -3.97 7.87
N ALA A 166 9.42 -3.66 8.89
CA ALA A 166 9.15 -2.59 9.83
C ALA A 166 10.28 -1.54 9.80
N LYS A 167 9.89 -0.27 9.87
CA LYS A 167 10.81 0.86 10.07
C LYS A 167 10.28 1.78 11.15
N ILE A 168 11.12 2.65 11.69
CA ILE A 168 10.72 3.63 12.70
C ILE A 168 11.00 5.07 12.25
N PHE A 169 10.24 6.01 12.78
CA PHE A 169 10.54 7.44 12.73
C PHE A 169 10.29 8.07 14.10
N THR A 170 11.01 9.16 14.37
CA THR A 170 10.86 9.97 15.59
C THR A 170 11.17 11.43 15.25
N GLY A 171 10.63 12.35 16.05
CA GLY A 171 11.04 13.77 16.01
C GLY A 171 12.22 14.08 16.94
N ASP A 172 12.75 13.09 17.66
CA ASP A 172 13.93 13.21 18.51
C ASP A 172 15.19 12.90 17.69
N ASP A 173 15.90 13.93 17.22
CA ASP A 173 17.10 13.76 16.37
C ASP A 173 18.20 12.99 17.12
N ASP A 174 18.34 13.17 18.44
CA ASP A 174 19.33 12.46 19.26
C ASP A 174 19.09 10.94 19.23
N LEU A 175 17.82 10.52 19.32
CA LEU A 175 17.46 9.11 19.18
C LEU A 175 17.66 8.65 17.73
N ALA A 176 17.21 9.45 16.76
CA ALA A 176 17.29 9.09 15.34
C ALA A 176 18.75 8.83 14.89
N ASP A 177 19.71 9.61 15.38
CA ASP A 177 21.14 9.46 15.05
C ASP A 177 21.76 8.15 15.55
N GLU A 178 21.21 7.57 16.62
CA GLU A 178 21.67 6.31 17.24
C GLU A 178 20.96 5.06 16.67
N ILE A 179 19.88 5.23 15.90
CA ILE A 179 19.19 4.13 15.23
C ILE A 179 19.92 3.74 13.93
N ASP A 180 20.06 2.44 13.67
CA ASP A 180 20.60 1.93 12.41
C ASP A 180 19.75 2.47 11.25
N LYS A 181 20.41 3.17 10.32
CA LYS A 181 19.81 3.83 9.16
C LYS A 181 18.95 2.90 8.29
N LYS A 182 19.20 1.58 8.33
CA LYS A 182 18.36 0.61 7.59
C LYS A 182 16.93 0.56 8.14
N PHE A 183 16.75 0.81 9.44
CA PHE A 183 15.46 0.83 10.12
C PHE A 183 14.83 2.22 10.20
N LEU A 184 15.61 3.28 10.03
CA LEU A 184 15.11 4.65 10.13
C LEU A 184 14.37 5.11 8.86
N ILE A 185 13.22 5.75 9.04
CA ILE A 185 12.61 6.69 8.10
C ILE A 185 13.11 8.07 8.52
N ASP A 186 14.19 8.50 7.88
CA ASP A 186 14.90 9.73 8.21
C ASP A 186 14.12 10.94 7.69
N ILE A 187 13.50 11.69 8.61
CA ILE A 187 12.67 12.86 8.29
C ILE A 187 13.52 13.96 7.65
N ASN A 188 14.72 14.22 8.16
CA ASN A 188 15.62 15.26 7.66
C ASN A 188 16.13 14.95 6.26
N LYS A 189 16.22 13.67 5.89
CA LYS A 189 16.60 13.24 4.54
C LYS A 189 15.44 13.26 3.54
N LEU A 190 14.22 12.94 3.98
CA LEU A 190 13.08 12.75 3.08
C LEU A 190 12.31 14.04 2.80
N PHE A 191 12.42 15.04 3.67
CA PHE A 191 11.67 16.28 3.58
C PHE A 191 12.60 17.50 3.51
N PRO A 192 12.21 18.56 2.77
CA PRO A 192 12.88 19.85 2.86
C PRO A 192 12.90 20.36 4.29
N GLU A 193 13.93 21.13 4.65
CA GLU A 193 14.21 21.60 6.02
C GLU A 193 12.97 22.14 6.76
N GLU A 194 12.25 23.09 6.16
CA GLU A 194 11.03 23.67 6.76
C GLU A 194 9.94 22.61 7.03
N GLN A 195 9.77 21.64 6.13
CA GLN A 195 8.79 20.56 6.32
C GLN A 195 9.26 19.56 7.37
N ALA A 196 10.57 19.26 7.40
CA ALA A 196 11.15 18.39 8.41
C ALA A 196 10.98 18.98 9.82
N GLU A 197 11.25 20.27 9.99
CA GLU A 197 11.01 20.98 11.27
C GLU A 197 9.55 20.91 11.71
N GLN A 198 8.60 21.16 10.81
CA GLN A 198 7.17 21.07 11.12
C GLN A 198 6.76 19.66 11.55
N LEU A 199 7.23 18.64 10.83
CA LEU A 199 6.93 17.23 11.15
C LEU A 199 7.52 16.84 12.51
N LYS A 200 8.80 17.13 12.75
CA LYS A 200 9.46 16.82 14.03
C LYS A 200 8.80 17.55 15.19
N ALA A 201 8.41 18.81 15.02
CA ALA A 201 7.68 19.56 16.04
C ALA A 201 6.31 18.94 16.36
N ALA A 202 5.59 18.43 15.35
CA ALA A 202 4.29 17.78 15.54
C ALA A 202 4.41 16.39 16.19
N ILE A 203 5.46 15.63 15.84
CA ILE A 203 5.74 14.30 16.41
C ILE A 203 6.29 14.43 17.85
N GLY A 204 7.08 15.48 18.12
CA GLY A 204 7.82 15.62 19.36
C GLY A 204 8.81 14.47 19.56
N LYS A 205 9.04 14.08 20.81
CA LYS A 205 9.95 12.97 21.17
C LYS A 205 9.31 11.58 21.04
N LYS A 206 8.15 11.47 20.36
CA LYS A 206 7.47 10.20 20.15
C LYS A 206 8.19 9.34 19.13
N THR A 207 8.10 8.03 19.29
CA THR A 207 8.66 7.06 18.33
C THR A 207 7.54 6.20 17.77
N TYR A 208 7.50 6.09 16.44
CA TYR A 208 6.48 5.35 15.72
C TYR A 208 7.11 4.30 14.82
N GLN A 209 6.58 3.08 14.89
CA GLN A 209 6.85 2.01 13.95
C GLN A 209 5.86 2.06 12.79
N VAL A 210 6.36 2.00 11.56
CA VAL A 210 5.58 1.73 10.36
C VAL A 210 5.76 0.26 10.02
N SER A 211 4.71 -0.54 10.23
CA SER A 211 4.67 -1.94 9.83
C SER A 211 4.03 -2.06 8.45
N ARG A 212 4.73 -2.69 7.52
CA ARG A 212 4.14 -3.15 6.26
C ARG A 212 4.04 -4.67 6.26
N VAL A 213 2.82 -5.18 6.35
CA VAL A 213 2.49 -6.61 6.30
C VAL A 213 2.63 -7.09 4.84
N PRO A 214 2.84 -8.39 4.55
CA PRO A 214 3.01 -8.84 3.16
C PRO A 214 1.80 -8.49 2.28
N THR A 215 2.03 -8.03 1.05
CA THR A 215 0.97 -7.76 0.07
C THR A 215 0.06 -8.97 -0.11
N LEU A 216 0.61 -10.19 -0.12
CA LEU A 216 -0.17 -11.42 -0.22
C LEU A 216 -1.20 -11.57 0.90
N ALA A 217 -0.87 -11.18 2.14
CA ALA A 217 -1.81 -11.25 3.25
C ALA A 217 -2.99 -10.29 3.04
N GLY A 218 -2.74 -9.07 2.57
CA GLY A 218 -3.80 -8.11 2.23
C GLY A 218 -4.67 -8.56 1.04
N ARG A 219 -4.09 -9.26 0.06
CA ARG A 219 -4.81 -9.79 -1.11
C ARG A 219 -5.66 -11.01 -0.80
N VAL A 220 -5.22 -11.88 0.11
CA VAL A 220 -5.95 -13.10 0.50
C VAL A 220 -6.98 -12.81 1.60
N CYS A 221 -6.69 -11.87 2.49
CA CYS A 221 -7.56 -11.46 3.59
C CYS A 221 -8.20 -10.09 3.30
N ASP A 222 -8.10 -9.16 4.26
CA ASP A 222 -8.67 -7.80 4.20
C ASP A 222 -7.81 -6.79 4.99
N GLY A 223 -8.21 -5.51 4.98
CA GLY A 223 -7.56 -4.47 5.79
C GLY A 223 -7.63 -4.72 7.30
N GLY A 224 -8.68 -5.40 7.78
CA GLY A 224 -8.85 -5.77 9.18
C GLY A 224 -7.73 -6.67 9.73
N THR A 225 -7.06 -7.41 8.85
CA THR A 225 -5.96 -8.30 9.20
C THR A 225 -4.71 -7.53 9.64
N ILE A 226 -4.48 -6.33 9.11
CA ILE A 226 -3.16 -5.69 9.07
C ILE A 226 -2.69 -5.24 10.46
N ALA A 227 -3.52 -4.50 11.19
CA ALA A 227 -3.19 -4.08 12.56
C ALA A 227 -3.03 -5.29 13.51
N ARG A 228 -3.82 -6.35 13.29
CA ARG A 228 -3.75 -7.57 14.10
C ARG A 228 -2.44 -8.32 13.84
N TRP A 229 -2.10 -8.55 12.58
CA TRP A 229 -0.84 -9.18 12.18
C TRP A 229 0.35 -8.42 12.75
N SER A 230 0.40 -7.10 12.55
CA SER A 230 1.46 -6.25 13.11
C SER A 230 1.58 -6.44 14.62
N ALA A 231 0.49 -6.37 15.36
CA ALA A 231 0.51 -6.51 16.81
C ALA A 231 0.99 -7.89 17.30
N MET A 232 0.69 -8.97 16.59
CA MET A 232 1.17 -10.31 16.96
C MET A 232 2.69 -10.38 16.86
N GLN A 233 3.24 -9.88 15.75
CA GLN A 233 4.69 -9.95 15.52
C GLN A 233 5.45 -8.94 16.40
N ILE A 234 4.85 -7.77 16.68
CA ILE A 234 5.36 -6.82 17.70
C ILE A 234 5.45 -7.50 19.07
N GLY A 235 4.39 -8.18 19.51
CA GLY A 235 4.39 -8.88 20.80
C GLY A 235 5.50 -9.93 20.91
N MET A 236 5.64 -10.78 19.88
CA MET A 236 6.72 -11.78 19.84
C MET A 236 8.11 -11.18 19.82
N SER A 237 8.27 -10.02 19.17
CA SER A 237 9.55 -9.32 19.08
C SER A 237 9.93 -8.66 20.41
N PHE A 238 8.97 -8.09 21.14
CA PHE A 238 9.18 -7.60 22.51
C PHE A 238 9.57 -8.73 23.46
N ILE A 239 8.87 -9.88 23.40
CA ILE A 239 9.20 -11.06 24.21
C ILE A 239 10.66 -11.47 24.02
N THR A 240 11.08 -11.57 22.76
CA THR A 240 12.41 -12.08 22.40
C THR A 240 13.51 -11.08 22.76
N THR A 241 13.35 -9.83 22.35
CA THR A 241 14.40 -8.80 22.51
C THR A 241 14.62 -8.46 23.98
N TYR A 242 13.53 -8.25 24.73
CA TYR A 242 13.60 -7.82 26.11
C TYR A 242 13.57 -8.99 27.11
N LYS A 243 13.73 -10.23 26.61
CA LYS A 243 13.85 -11.47 27.42
C LYS A 243 12.71 -11.66 28.40
N LEU A 244 11.49 -11.35 27.95
CA LEU A 244 10.29 -11.43 28.77
C LEU A 244 9.79 -12.87 28.85
N CYS A 245 8.97 -13.17 29.86
CA CYS A 245 8.29 -14.45 29.90
C CYS A 245 7.27 -14.53 28.76
N ALA A 246 7.38 -15.58 27.93
CA ALA A 246 6.52 -15.80 26.78
C ALA A 246 5.08 -16.18 27.20
N GLY A 247 4.30 -15.18 27.62
CA GLY A 247 2.91 -15.33 28.05
C GLY A 247 2.58 -14.79 29.46
N GLU A 248 3.39 -13.87 30.01
CA GLU A 248 3.06 -13.22 31.28
C GLU A 248 2.03 -12.08 31.15
N ALA A 249 1.51 -11.60 32.27
CA ALA A 249 0.45 -10.59 32.30
C ALA A 249 0.85 -9.26 31.62
N ALA A 250 2.13 -8.89 31.61
CA ALA A 250 2.61 -7.69 30.92
C ALA A 250 2.48 -7.79 29.39
N ILE A 251 2.42 -9.02 28.83
CA ILE A 251 2.23 -9.22 27.38
C ILE A 251 0.88 -8.68 26.91
N ALA A 252 -0.14 -8.69 27.78
CA ALA A 252 -1.43 -8.10 27.48
C ALA A 252 -1.36 -6.57 27.28
N ASP A 253 -0.45 -5.88 27.98
CA ASP A 253 -0.28 -4.43 27.83
C ASP A 253 0.30 -4.09 26.46
N PHE A 254 1.32 -4.84 26.00
CA PHE A 254 1.86 -4.69 24.65
C PHE A 254 0.80 -4.97 23.58
N ALA A 255 -0.02 -6.02 23.79
CA ALA A 255 -1.11 -6.34 22.88
C ALA A 255 -2.18 -5.25 22.83
N TYR A 256 -2.52 -4.62 23.96
CA TYR A 256 -3.47 -3.52 24.01
C TYR A 256 -2.90 -2.26 23.36
N ALA A 257 -1.64 -1.92 23.64
CA ALA A 257 -0.94 -0.79 23.03
C ALA A 257 -0.92 -0.92 21.50
N ALA A 258 -0.44 -2.06 20.99
CA ALA A 258 -0.27 -2.29 19.55
C ALA A 258 -1.58 -2.45 18.77
N LYS A 259 -2.70 -2.76 19.43
CA LYS A 259 -4.00 -2.99 18.77
C LYS A 259 -5.02 -1.88 18.98
N HIS A 260 -4.82 -1.00 19.96
CA HIS A 260 -5.80 0.00 20.35
C HIS A 260 -5.18 1.31 20.80
N ALA A 261 -4.32 1.30 21.84
CA ALA A 261 -3.93 2.55 22.50
C ALA A 261 -3.06 3.45 21.61
N ASP A 262 -2.14 2.84 20.86
CA ASP A 262 -1.13 3.54 20.06
C ASP A 262 -1.16 3.15 18.57
N VAL A 263 -2.22 2.48 18.13
CA VAL A 263 -2.36 2.08 16.72
C VAL A 263 -3.02 3.18 15.90
N ILE A 264 -2.44 3.46 14.73
CA ILE A 264 -3.03 4.33 13.71
C ILE A 264 -3.28 3.46 12.48
N VAL A 265 -4.56 3.17 12.26
CA VAL A 265 -5.07 2.50 11.05
C VAL A 265 -5.22 3.51 9.92
N MET A 266 -5.09 3.04 8.67
CA MET A 266 -5.20 3.91 7.48
C MET A 266 -6.64 4.29 7.16
N GLY A 267 -7.60 3.49 7.64
CA GLY A 267 -9.03 3.77 7.50
C GLY A 267 -9.82 3.13 8.64
N THR A 268 -10.86 3.80 9.09
CA THR A 268 -11.73 3.33 10.18
C THR A 268 -12.77 2.32 9.67
N ALA A 269 -13.28 1.48 10.58
CA ALA A 269 -14.31 0.50 10.22
C ALA A 269 -15.62 1.19 9.79
N LEU A 270 -16.33 0.56 8.84
CA LEU A 270 -17.52 1.16 8.24
C LEU A 270 -18.85 0.68 8.86
N PRO A 271 -19.90 1.52 8.82
CA PRO A 271 -21.24 1.13 9.28
C PRO A 271 -21.80 -0.10 8.55
N ALA A 272 -22.67 -0.85 9.24
CA ALA A 272 -23.17 -2.16 8.81
C ALA A 272 -23.75 -2.21 7.38
N ARG A 273 -24.36 -1.12 6.89
CA ARG A 273 -24.90 -1.04 5.51
C ARG A 273 -23.83 -1.28 4.44
N ARG A 274 -22.58 -0.90 4.73
CA ARG A 274 -21.40 -1.07 3.88
C ARG A 274 -20.24 -1.65 4.71
N ALA A 275 -20.56 -2.68 5.49
CA ALA A 275 -19.68 -3.25 6.51
C ALA A 275 -18.31 -3.62 5.92
N ARG A 276 -17.27 -3.03 6.51
CA ARG A 276 -15.86 -3.30 6.26
C ARG A 276 -15.08 -3.10 7.54
N GLY A 277 -14.04 -3.90 7.74
CA GLY A 277 -13.05 -3.68 8.78
C GLY A 277 -12.24 -2.40 8.54
N PRO A 278 -11.26 -2.10 9.42
CA PRO A 278 -10.34 -0.99 9.20
C PRO A 278 -9.44 -1.22 7.98
N ASN A 279 -8.69 -0.20 7.57
CA ASN A 279 -7.78 -0.20 6.42
C ASN A 279 -8.46 -0.52 5.07
N GLU A 280 -9.72 -0.10 4.90
CA GLU A 280 -10.45 -0.20 3.64
C GLU A 280 -10.76 1.20 3.10
N PRO A 281 -10.91 1.41 1.78
CA PRO A 281 -10.85 2.76 1.17
C PRO A 281 -11.94 3.74 1.58
N GLY A 282 -13.00 3.27 2.23
CA GLY A 282 -14.17 4.08 2.54
C GLY A 282 -14.12 4.80 3.89
N GLY A 283 -13.16 4.48 4.75
CA GLY A 283 -13.03 5.01 6.11
C GLY A 283 -11.65 5.56 6.38
#